data_AF-A0A662A3S7-F1
#
_entry.id   AF-A0A662A3S7-F1
#
_cell.length_a   1.000
_cell.length_b   1.000
_cell.length_c   1.000
_cell.angle_alpha   90.00
_cell.angle_beta   90.00
_cell.angle_gamma   90.00
#
_symmetry.space_group_name_H-M   'P 1'
#
loop_
_entity.id
_entity.type
_entity.pdbx_description
1 polymer ?
#
loop_
_entity_poly.entity_id
_entity_poly.type
_entity_poly.pdbx_seq_one_letter_code
_entity_poly.pdbx_strand_id
1 'polypeptide(L)'
;MKNKYLCPKCRALLNVRDHIVFSAENSKKQKGIFLLNADLGNYQMMHDPEFEHQSGDHIDFYCPVCHNSLGIPKVDKDLAEILMIDKHDEEFEIVFSEITGKKLTMMIKDKTIVESFGDDADEFQNYWGEGPKY
;
A
#
# COMPACT_ATOMS: atom_id res chain seq x y z
N MET A 1 16.78 2.94 -13.53
CA MET A 1 15.32 2.81 -13.77
C MET A 1 14.58 3.13 -12.49
N LYS A 2 13.38 3.70 -12.57
CA LYS A 2 12.49 3.86 -11.40
C LYS A 2 11.82 2.54 -11.09
N ASN A 3 11.43 2.35 -9.83
CA ASN A 3 10.70 1.17 -9.38
C ASN A 3 9.40 1.00 -10.17
N LYS A 4 9.00 -0.25 -10.42
CA LYS A 4 7.72 -0.60 -11.04
C LYS A 4 6.81 -1.17 -9.97
N TYR A 5 5.57 -0.71 -9.90
CA TYR A 5 4.58 -1.23 -8.98
C TYR A 5 3.56 -2.04 -9.74
N LEU A 6 3.23 -3.23 -9.26
CA LEU A 6 2.35 -4.16 -9.95
C LEU A 6 1.24 -4.66 -9.03
N CYS A 7 0.09 -4.96 -9.64
CA CYS A 7 -0.98 -5.67 -8.96
C CYS A 7 -0.54 -7.12 -8.65
N PRO A 8 -0.72 -7.63 -7.42
CA PRO A 8 -0.37 -9.00 -7.07
C PRO A 8 -1.30 -10.03 -7.74
N LYS A 9 -2.47 -9.61 -8.24
CA LYS A 9 -3.47 -10.51 -8.84
C LYS A 9 -3.37 -10.61 -10.36
N CYS A 10 -3.18 -9.50 -11.05
CA CYS A 10 -3.13 -9.46 -12.53
C CYS A 10 -1.78 -9.01 -13.10
N ARG A 11 -0.83 -8.62 -12.24
CA ARG A 11 0.49 -8.09 -12.64
C ARG A 11 0.47 -6.87 -13.55
N ALA A 12 -0.66 -6.17 -13.65
CA ALA A 12 -0.72 -4.88 -14.34
C ALA A 12 0.16 -3.85 -13.62
N LEU A 13 0.82 -2.99 -14.39
CA LEU A 13 1.54 -1.83 -13.86
C LEU A 13 0.55 -0.85 -13.23
N LEU A 14 0.84 -0.44 -11.99
CA LEU A 14 0.03 0.47 -11.20
C LEU A 14 0.59 1.89 -11.15
N ASN A 15 1.86 2.07 -11.47
CA ASN A 15 2.49 3.38 -11.39
C ASN A 15 2.53 4.14 -12.72
N VAL A 16 2.19 5.42 -12.66
CA VAL A 16 2.30 6.39 -13.76
C VAL A 16 3.13 7.58 -13.27
N ARG A 17 4.30 7.79 -13.90
CA ARG A 17 5.32 8.75 -13.44
C ARG A 17 5.74 8.45 -11.99
N ASP A 18 5.40 9.35 -11.07
CA ASP A 18 5.82 9.36 -9.67
C ASP A 18 4.70 8.94 -8.72
N HIS A 19 3.60 8.39 -9.27
CA HIS A 19 2.43 8.01 -8.50
C HIS A 19 2.04 6.57 -8.75
N ILE A 20 1.57 5.90 -7.70
CA ILE A 20 0.88 4.61 -7.75
C ILE A 20 -0.62 4.91 -7.75
N VAL A 21 -1.33 4.34 -8.72
CA VAL A 21 -2.75 4.63 -8.97
C VAL A 21 -3.61 3.47 -8.47
N PHE A 22 -4.61 3.81 -7.67
CA PHE A 22 -5.58 2.86 -7.13
C PHE A 22 -7.02 3.31 -7.42
N SER A 23 -7.92 2.34 -7.54
CA SER A 23 -9.33 2.59 -7.30
C SER A 23 -9.60 2.41 -5.81
N ALA A 24 -10.45 3.26 -5.24
CA ALA A 24 -10.75 3.27 -3.82
C ALA A 24 -12.26 3.25 -3.57
N GLU A 25 -12.68 2.65 -2.46
CA GLU A 25 -14.05 2.70 -1.94
C GLU A 25 -14.01 3.01 -0.43
N ASN A 26 -14.82 3.97 0.03
CA ASN A 26 -14.96 4.25 1.46
C ASN A 26 -16.14 3.49 2.08
N SER A 27 -16.30 3.59 3.40
CA SER A 27 -17.41 2.99 4.14
C SER A 27 -18.80 3.46 3.69
N LYS A 28 -18.91 4.66 3.11
CA LYS A 28 -20.13 5.23 2.52
C LYS A 28 -20.40 4.75 1.09
N LYS A 29 -19.60 3.81 0.55
CA LYS A 29 -19.70 3.28 -0.82
C LYS A 29 -19.40 4.31 -1.91
N GLN A 30 -18.77 5.42 -1.55
CA GLN A 30 -18.23 6.38 -2.51
C GLN A 30 -16.98 5.79 -3.15
N LYS A 31 -16.85 5.92 -4.47
CA LYS A 31 -15.74 5.40 -5.25
C LYS A 31 -14.89 6.54 -5.79
N GLY A 32 -13.58 6.33 -5.85
CA GLY A 32 -12.64 7.34 -6.33
C GLY A 32 -11.37 6.75 -6.91
N ILE A 33 -10.54 7.62 -7.46
CA ILE A 33 -9.17 7.29 -7.87
C ILE A 33 -8.21 7.98 -6.92
N PHE A 34 -7.24 7.22 -6.44
CA PHE A 34 -6.22 7.68 -5.51
C PHE A 34 -4.85 7.56 -6.16
N LEU A 35 -4.04 8.61 -6.01
CA LEU A 35 -2.66 8.66 -6.46
C LEU A 35 -1.78 8.81 -5.22
N LEU A 36 -1.06 7.75 -4.88
CA LEU A 36 -0.07 7.75 -3.80
C LEU A 36 1.31 8.04 -4.38
N ASN A 37 2.18 8.71 -3.64
CA ASN A 37 3.56 8.89 -4.07
C ASN A 37 4.28 7.53 -4.20
N ALA A 38 5.08 7.37 -5.25
CA ALA A 38 5.84 6.14 -5.49
C ALA A 38 7.11 6.02 -4.63
N ASP A 39 7.59 7.10 -4.01
CA ASP A 39 8.70 7.04 -3.09
C ASP A 39 8.22 6.48 -1.74
N LEU A 40 8.73 5.32 -1.33
CA LEU A 40 8.36 4.71 -0.05
C LEU A 40 8.69 5.65 1.12
N GLY A 41 7.78 5.74 2.08
CA GLY A 41 7.85 6.71 3.19
C GLY A 41 7.32 8.10 2.85
N ASN A 42 6.94 8.37 1.60
CA ASN A 42 6.20 9.56 1.22
C ASN A 42 4.69 9.27 1.19
N TYR A 43 3.99 9.77 2.21
CA TYR A 43 2.55 9.55 2.40
C TYR A 43 1.67 10.63 1.74
N GLN A 44 2.23 11.42 0.81
CA GLN A 44 1.41 12.33 0.02
C GLN A 44 0.45 11.51 -0.87
N MET A 45 -0.83 11.84 -0.76
CA MET A 45 -1.90 11.23 -1.52
C MET A 45 -2.74 12.31 -2.19
N MET A 46 -3.21 12.02 -3.40
CA MET A 46 -4.14 12.88 -4.15
C MET A 46 -5.38 12.08 -4.52
N HIS A 47 -6.53 12.71 -4.41
CA HIS A 47 -7.83 12.20 -4.79
C HIS A 47 -8.72 13.40 -5.15
N ASP A 48 -9.91 13.14 -5.68
CA ASP A 48 -10.88 14.20 -5.92
C ASP A 48 -11.35 14.83 -4.59
N PRO A 49 -11.42 16.17 -4.44
CA PRO A 49 -11.85 16.82 -3.21
C PRO A 49 -13.25 16.44 -2.74
N GLU A 50 -14.14 16.00 -3.64
CA GLU A 50 -15.48 15.52 -3.28
C GLU A 50 -15.46 14.13 -2.64
N PHE A 51 -14.34 13.40 -2.69
CA PHE A 51 -14.18 12.13 -1.97
C PHE A 51 -14.01 12.38 -0.48
N GLU A 52 -15.10 12.25 0.27
CA GLU A 52 -15.14 12.52 1.69
C GLU A 52 -14.47 11.39 2.49
N HIS A 53 -13.47 11.76 3.28
CA HIS A 53 -12.87 10.90 4.30
C HIS A 53 -12.15 11.75 5.36
N GLN A 54 -11.90 11.17 6.51
CA GLN A 54 -11.24 11.78 7.65
C GLN A 54 -10.09 10.89 8.15
N SER A 55 -9.18 11.46 8.92
CA SER A 55 -8.13 10.67 9.57
C SER A 55 -8.76 9.57 10.43
N GLY A 56 -8.28 8.34 10.28
CA GLY A 56 -8.85 7.15 10.92
C GLY A 56 -9.86 6.38 10.08
N ASP A 57 -10.33 6.94 8.95
CA ASP A 57 -11.23 6.21 8.05
C ASP A 57 -10.49 5.11 7.29
N HIS A 58 -11.15 3.95 7.20
CA HIS A 58 -10.73 2.84 6.36
C HIS A 58 -11.16 3.07 4.90
N ILE A 59 -10.21 2.90 3.98
CA ILE A 59 -10.43 3.00 2.53
C ILE A 59 -9.97 1.71 1.88
N ASP A 60 -10.91 0.98 1.28
CA ASP A 60 -10.60 -0.25 0.55
C ASP A 60 -9.91 0.11 -0.77
N PHE A 61 -8.69 -0.42 -1.00
CA PHE A 61 -7.98 -0.24 -2.26
C PHE A 61 -8.16 -1.43 -3.21
N TYR A 62 -8.29 -1.10 -4.49
CA TYR A 62 -8.50 -2.04 -5.58
C TYR A 62 -7.55 -1.73 -6.73
N CYS A 63 -7.20 -2.78 -7.48
CA CYS A 63 -6.49 -2.61 -8.74
C CYS A 63 -7.41 -1.88 -9.75
N PRO A 64 -6.95 -0.76 -10.37
CA PRO A 64 -7.76 -0.03 -11.35
C PRO A 64 -7.95 -0.79 -12.68
N VAL A 65 -7.19 -1.87 -12.90
CA VAL A 65 -7.23 -2.66 -14.14
C VAL A 65 -8.11 -3.89 -14.01
N CYS A 66 -7.97 -4.67 -12.94
CA CYS A 66 -8.75 -5.90 -12.75
C CYS A 66 -9.83 -5.80 -11.67
N HIS A 67 -9.89 -4.70 -10.93
CA HIS A 67 -10.84 -4.45 -9.84
C HIS A 67 -10.79 -5.44 -8.66
N ASN A 68 -9.79 -6.33 -8.62
CA ASN A 68 -9.57 -7.15 -7.44
C ASN A 68 -9.10 -6.27 -6.27
N SER A 69 -9.58 -6.60 -5.07
CA SER A 69 -9.12 -6.00 -3.83
C SER A 69 -7.62 -6.26 -3.64
N LEU A 70 -6.93 -5.22 -3.17
CA LEU A 70 -5.54 -5.27 -2.75
C LEU A 70 -5.40 -5.54 -1.25
N GLY A 71 -6.52 -5.53 -0.51
CA GLY A 71 -6.56 -5.84 0.91
C GLY A 71 -6.08 -7.26 1.21
N ILE A 72 -5.42 -7.43 2.36
CA ILE A 72 -4.88 -8.71 2.84
C ILE A 72 -5.53 -9.15 4.17
N PRO A 73 -6.85 -9.41 4.20
CA PRO A 73 -7.61 -9.66 5.43
C PRO A 73 -7.18 -10.90 6.24
N LYS A 74 -6.33 -11.76 5.66
CA LYS A 74 -5.72 -12.89 6.39
C LYS A 74 -4.59 -12.47 7.32
N VAL A 75 -3.99 -11.29 7.07
CA VAL A 75 -2.92 -10.70 7.87
C VAL A 75 -3.53 -9.64 8.78
N ASP A 76 -4.12 -8.61 8.20
CA ASP A 76 -4.90 -7.59 8.90
C ASP A 76 -5.95 -7.01 7.93
N LYS A 77 -7.11 -6.61 8.43
CA LYS A 77 -8.18 -6.01 7.63
C LYS A 77 -7.86 -4.59 7.16
N ASP A 78 -6.88 -3.93 7.79
CA ASP A 78 -6.53 -2.53 7.57
C ASP A 78 -5.24 -2.38 6.73
N LEU A 79 -4.83 -3.46 6.04
CA LEU A 79 -3.62 -3.52 5.22
C LEU A 79 -3.94 -3.94 3.78
N ALA A 80 -3.22 -3.33 2.84
CA ALA A 80 -3.19 -3.68 1.43
C ALA A 80 -1.78 -4.05 0.96
N GLU A 81 -1.71 -4.80 -0.13
CA GLU A 81 -0.46 -5.31 -0.71
C GLU A 81 -0.37 -5.00 -2.21
N ILE A 82 0.83 -4.59 -2.63
CA ILE A 82 1.25 -4.53 -4.03
C ILE A 82 2.64 -5.14 -4.20
N LEU A 83 3.03 -5.40 -5.45
CA LEU A 83 4.39 -5.83 -5.77
C LEU A 83 5.22 -4.63 -6.23
N MET A 84 6.50 -4.60 -5.84
CA MET A 84 7.49 -3.68 -6.38
C MET A 84 8.59 -4.47 -7.09
N ILE A 85 8.98 -4.05 -8.29
CA ILE A 85 10.23 -4.45 -8.93
C ILE A 85 11.19 -3.27 -8.87
N ASP A 86 12.34 -3.48 -8.22
CA ASP A 86 13.35 -2.45 -8.05
C ASP A 86 14.20 -2.25 -9.32
N LYS A 87 15.26 -1.45 -9.20
CA LYS A 87 16.19 -1.17 -10.31
C LYS A 87 17.11 -2.35 -10.68
N HIS A 88 17.20 -3.36 -9.84
CA HIS A 88 18.00 -4.58 -10.05
C HIS A 88 17.13 -5.77 -10.51
N ASP A 89 15.86 -5.50 -10.89
CA ASP A 89 14.86 -6.49 -11.23
C ASP A 89 14.56 -7.47 -10.07
N GLU A 90 14.77 -7.05 -8.83
CA GLU A 90 14.33 -7.78 -7.64
C GLU A 90 12.87 -7.45 -7.30
N GLU A 91 12.10 -8.48 -6.95
CA GLU A 91 10.69 -8.36 -6.58
C GLU A 91 10.52 -8.33 -5.05
N PHE A 92 9.69 -7.41 -4.59
CA PHE A 92 9.34 -7.20 -3.19
C PHE A 92 7.83 -7.10 -3.03
N GLU A 93 7.32 -7.55 -1.89
CA GLU A 93 5.96 -7.31 -1.43
C GLU A 93 5.94 -5.99 -0.65
N ILE A 94 5.10 -5.05 -1.07
CA ILE A 94 4.90 -3.77 -0.38
C ILE A 94 3.54 -3.79 0.29
N VAL A 95 3.56 -3.71 1.62
CA VAL A 95 2.37 -3.70 2.45
C VAL A 95 2.20 -2.31 3.05
N PHE A 96 1.01 -1.75 2.97
CA PHE A 96 0.71 -0.40 3.47
C PHE A 96 -0.68 -0.34 4.11
N SER A 97 -0.91 0.68 4.95
CA SER A 97 -2.18 0.83 5.65
C SER A 97 -3.29 1.40 4.76
N GLU A 98 -4.48 0.85 4.91
CA GLU A 98 -5.74 1.35 4.35
C GLU A 98 -6.40 2.42 5.24
N ILE A 99 -5.80 2.74 6.39
CA ILE A 99 -6.30 3.77 7.31
C ILE A 99 -5.73 5.13 6.95
N THR A 100 -6.62 6.06 6.65
CA THR A 100 -6.25 7.45 6.36
C THR A 100 -5.50 8.06 7.55
N GLY A 101 -4.34 8.66 7.27
CA GLY A 101 -3.53 9.33 8.29
C GLY A 101 -2.56 8.41 9.04
N LYS A 102 -2.68 7.09 8.90
CA LYS A 102 -1.65 6.16 9.36
C LYS A 102 -0.50 6.11 8.37
N LYS A 103 0.72 6.23 8.89
CA LYS A 103 1.95 6.19 8.11
C LYS A 103 2.65 4.86 8.37
N LEU A 104 2.27 3.87 7.57
CA LEU A 104 2.84 2.54 7.63
C LEU A 104 3.08 2.04 6.22
N THR A 105 4.34 1.71 5.92
CA THR A 105 4.70 1.00 4.69
C THR A 105 5.84 0.04 4.99
N MET A 106 5.68 -1.23 4.63
CA MET A 106 6.67 -2.28 4.85
C MET A 106 7.07 -2.87 3.50
N MET A 107 8.38 -3.09 3.33
CA MET A 107 8.95 -3.82 2.21
C MET A 107 9.36 -5.20 2.68
N ILE A 108 8.78 -6.23 2.09
CA ILE A 108 8.93 -7.63 2.49
C ILE A 108 9.58 -8.42 1.34
N LYS A 109 10.53 -9.28 1.69
CA LYS A 109 11.15 -10.26 0.79
C LYS A 109 11.30 -11.58 1.52
N ASP A 110 10.90 -12.68 0.90
CA ASP A 110 10.99 -14.03 1.49
C ASP A 110 10.43 -14.10 2.93
N LYS A 111 9.28 -13.44 3.17
CA LYS A 111 8.59 -13.32 4.48
C LYS A 111 9.38 -12.59 5.56
N THR A 112 10.44 -11.88 5.19
CA THR A 112 11.24 -11.06 6.12
C THR A 112 11.01 -9.59 5.78
N ILE A 113 10.81 -8.76 6.80
CA ILE A 113 10.77 -7.31 6.63
C ILE A 113 12.19 -6.85 6.30
N VAL A 114 12.37 -6.30 5.10
CA VAL A 114 13.65 -5.74 4.67
C VAL A 114 13.78 -4.29 5.13
N GLU A 115 12.68 -3.55 5.05
CA GLU A 115 12.63 -2.14 5.42
C GLU A 115 11.20 -1.75 5.83
N SER A 116 11.10 -0.81 6.75
CA SER A 116 9.82 -0.27 7.24
C SER A 116 9.89 1.25 7.30
N PHE A 117 8.80 1.90 6.91
CA PHE A 117 8.67 3.34 6.84
C PHE A 117 7.46 3.81 7.64
N GLY A 118 7.60 5.00 8.22
CA GLY A 118 6.54 5.73 8.91
C GLY A 118 6.54 5.52 10.44
N ASP A 119 5.87 6.43 11.12
CA ASP A 119 5.88 6.52 12.59
C ASP A 119 5.09 5.36 13.25
N ASP A 120 4.16 4.76 12.50
CA ASP A 120 3.32 3.65 12.95
C ASP A 120 3.91 2.27 12.60
N ALA A 121 5.14 2.22 12.07
CA ALA A 121 5.82 0.99 11.63
C ALA A 121 6.05 -0.03 12.75
N ASP A 122 6.28 0.45 13.98
CA ASP A 122 6.59 -0.40 15.12
C ASP A 122 5.37 -1.19 15.63
N GLU A 123 4.13 -0.78 15.30
CA GLU A 123 2.91 -1.46 15.74
C GLU A 123 2.73 -2.85 15.09
N PHE A 124 3.38 -3.12 13.94
CA PHE A 124 3.10 -4.30 13.09
C PHE A 124 4.26 -5.27 12.89
N GLN A 125 5.44 -5.04 13.49
CA GLN A 125 6.62 -5.91 13.37
C GLN A 125 6.36 -7.37 13.80
N ASN A 126 5.36 -7.59 14.67
CA ASN A 126 5.04 -8.91 15.22
C ASN A 126 4.36 -9.89 14.24
N TYR A 127 3.79 -9.41 13.12
CA TYR A 127 3.04 -10.28 12.20
C TYR A 127 3.92 -11.10 11.26
N TRP A 128 5.15 -10.64 11.01
CA TRP A 128 6.07 -11.26 10.03
C TRP A 128 7.30 -11.90 10.67
N GLY A 129 7.28 -12.10 11.99
CA GLY A 129 8.30 -12.88 12.69
C GLY A 129 9.61 -12.14 12.99
N GLU A 130 9.61 -10.80 13.06
CA GLU A 130 10.74 -10.11 13.70
C GLU A 130 10.77 -10.48 15.19
N GLY A 131 11.87 -11.12 15.61
CA GLY A 131 12.18 -11.25 17.04
C GLY A 131 12.48 -9.88 17.64
N PRO A 132 12.26 -9.69 18.96
CA PRO A 132 12.45 -8.40 19.62
C PRO A 132 13.89 -7.89 19.41
N LYS A 133 14.01 -6.60 19.04
CA LYS A 133 15.27 -5.87 19.04
C LYS A 133 15.59 -5.49 20.49
N TYR A 134 16.54 -6.20 21.11
CA TYR A 134 17.08 -5.93 22.45
C TYR A 134 18.14 -4.84 22.41
#